data_AF-A0A7W8FDV1-F1
#
_entry.id   AF-A0A7W8FDV1-F1
#
_cell.length_a   1.000
_cell.length_b   1.000
_cell.length_c   1.000
_cell.angle_alpha   90.00
_cell.angle_beta   90.00
_cell.angle_gamma   90.00
#
_symmetry.space_group_name_H-M   'P 1'
#
loop_
_entity.id
_entity.type
_entity.pdbx_description
1 polymer ?
#
loop_
_entity_poly.entity_id
_entity_poly.type
_entity_poly.pdbx_seq_one_letter_code
_entity_poly.pdbx_strand_id
1 'polypeptide(L)'
;MSKPRLLPTGNCWCGCGKEVGLGKFFAQGHDKTAESALIALNYEGSVPHFLHAHGYGPQHSVTGDAVDKAGWQECVCGYRGAPDSIRRHQKKSGHSGLAE
;
A
#
# COMPACT_ATOMS: atom_id res chain seq x y z
N MET A 1 18.43 12.10 2.70
CA MET A 1 17.69 12.86 3.74
C MET A 1 16.87 11.86 4.55
N SER A 2 17.01 11.84 5.87
CA SER A 2 16.21 10.97 6.73
C SER A 2 14.77 11.49 6.77
N LYS A 3 13.78 10.62 6.51
CA LYS A 3 12.35 11.01 6.63
C LYS A 3 12.04 11.41 8.08
N PRO A 4 11.27 12.49 8.31
CA PRO A 4 10.91 12.90 9.66
C PRO A 4 10.03 11.82 10.32
N ARG A 5 10.24 11.61 11.62
CA ARG A 5 9.39 10.72 12.41
C ARG A 5 8.06 11.40 12.66
N LEU A 6 6.97 10.77 12.20
CA LEU A 6 5.61 11.19 12.48
C LEU A 6 5.11 10.55 13.79
N LEU A 7 4.35 11.31 14.58
CA LEU A 7 3.76 10.85 15.84
C LEU A 7 2.22 10.89 15.76
N PRO A 8 1.52 9.85 16.21
CA PRO A 8 0.06 9.84 16.23
C PRO A 8 -0.47 10.82 17.28
N THR A 9 -1.58 11.49 16.97
CA THR A 9 -2.13 12.60 17.77
C THR A 9 -3.34 12.21 18.63
N GLY A 10 -3.88 10.99 18.48
CA GLY A 10 -5.12 10.56 19.12
C GLY A 10 -6.38 10.84 18.30
N ASN A 11 -6.29 11.60 17.21
CA ASN A 11 -7.39 11.82 16.27
C ASN A 11 -7.05 11.25 14.88
N CYS A 12 -8.07 10.87 14.14
CA CYS A 12 -7.94 10.30 12.81
C CYS A 12 -7.39 11.31 11.81
N TRP A 13 -6.25 10.99 11.20
CA TRP A 13 -5.55 11.86 10.24
C TRP A 13 -6.24 12.01 8.89
N CYS A 14 -7.33 11.29 8.62
CA CYS A 14 -8.18 11.58 7.46
C CYS A 14 -8.97 12.89 7.61
N GLY A 15 -8.90 13.57 8.77
CA GLY A 15 -9.54 14.86 9.00
C GLY A 15 -10.98 14.80 9.53
N CYS A 16 -11.55 13.61 9.78
CA CYS A 16 -12.93 13.47 10.26
C CYS A 16 -13.12 13.79 11.76
N GLY A 17 -12.04 14.10 12.49
CA GLY A 17 -12.07 14.40 13.92
C GLY A 17 -12.22 13.20 14.86
N LYS A 18 -12.59 12.02 14.36
CA LYS A 18 -12.79 10.81 15.18
C LYS A 18 -11.56 10.46 16.02
N GLU A 19 -11.77 10.16 17.30
CA GLU A 19 -10.71 9.64 18.18
C GLU A 19 -10.26 8.24 17.74
N VAL A 20 -8.96 7.98 17.85
CA VAL A 20 -8.33 6.71 17.49
C VAL A 20 -7.50 6.20 18.67
N GLY A 21 -7.41 4.86 18.79
CA GLY A 21 -6.67 4.24 19.88
C GLY A 21 -5.19 4.66 19.92
N LEU A 22 -4.57 4.53 21.10
CA LEU A 22 -3.17 4.86 21.33
C LEU A 22 -2.26 4.25 20.26
N GLY A 23 -1.35 5.06 19.73
CA GLY A 23 -0.38 4.64 18.71
C GLY A 23 -0.94 4.57 17.27
N LYS A 24 -2.23 4.88 17.04
CA LYS A 24 -2.84 4.82 15.70
C LYS A 24 -2.94 6.20 15.07
N PHE A 25 -2.76 6.26 13.75
CA PHE A 25 -2.98 7.47 12.93
C PHE A 25 -4.40 7.54 12.37
N PHE A 26 -5.02 6.39 12.09
CA PHE A 26 -6.29 6.31 11.37
C PHE A 26 -7.31 5.43 12.10
N ALA A 27 -8.59 5.78 11.96
CA ALA A 27 -9.68 4.85 12.21
C ALA A 27 -9.63 3.71 11.17
N GLN A 28 -10.31 2.60 11.45
CA GLN A 28 -10.29 1.43 10.55
C GLN A 28 -10.74 1.80 9.13
N GLY A 29 -9.87 1.57 8.14
CA GLY A 29 -10.10 1.84 6.72
C GLY A 29 -9.91 3.30 6.29
N HIS A 30 -9.69 4.22 7.23
CA HIS A 30 -9.57 5.65 6.92
C HIS A 30 -8.21 6.04 6.34
N ASP A 31 -7.20 5.15 6.44
CA ASP A 31 -5.94 5.27 5.71
C ASP A 31 -6.17 5.28 4.19
N LYS A 32 -7.04 4.37 3.71
CA LYS A 32 -7.41 4.31 2.28
C LYS A 32 -8.37 5.41 1.86
N THR A 33 -9.23 5.88 2.76
CA THR A 33 -10.01 7.10 2.52
C THR A 33 -9.10 8.32 2.33
N ALA A 34 -8.11 8.50 3.22
CA ALA A 34 -7.17 9.60 3.12
C ALA A 34 -6.30 9.52 1.85
N GLU A 35 -5.79 8.34 1.50
CA GLU A 35 -5.06 8.09 0.25
C GLU A 35 -5.91 8.45 -0.97
N SER A 36 -7.16 7.97 -1.03
CA SER A 36 -8.09 8.27 -2.13
C SER A 36 -8.40 9.76 -2.24
N ALA A 37 -8.60 10.45 -1.11
CA ALA A 37 -8.84 11.89 -1.08
C ALA A 37 -7.62 12.67 -1.60
N LEU A 38 -6.40 12.25 -1.24
CA LEU A 38 -5.18 12.85 -1.75
C LEU A 38 -5.04 12.63 -3.26
N ILE A 39 -5.44 11.45 -3.76
CA ILE A 39 -5.47 11.17 -5.21
C ILE A 39 -6.51 12.05 -5.92
N ALA A 40 -7.68 12.26 -5.32
CA ALA A 40 -8.70 13.15 -5.86
C ALA A 40 -8.21 14.60 -5.97
N LEU A 41 -7.56 15.11 -4.94
CA LEU A 41 -7.08 16.49 -4.87
C LEU A 41 -5.93 16.78 -5.86
N ASN A 42 -4.99 15.83 -6.02
CA ASN A 42 -3.75 16.07 -6.75
C ASN A 42 -3.70 15.44 -8.14
N TYR A 43 -4.58 14.47 -8.42
CA TYR A 43 -4.56 13.69 -9.66
C TYR A 43 -5.96 13.48 -10.24
N GLU A 44 -6.92 14.35 -9.91
CA GLU A 44 -8.29 14.34 -10.45
C GLU A 44 -9.03 13.00 -10.24
N GLY A 45 -8.65 12.27 -9.18
CA GLY A 45 -9.22 10.95 -8.87
C GLY A 45 -8.71 9.84 -9.78
N SER A 46 -7.75 10.12 -10.66
CA SER A 46 -7.18 9.16 -11.60
C SER A 46 -5.97 8.44 -10.99
N VAL A 47 -6.18 7.18 -10.59
CA VAL A 47 -5.07 6.28 -10.19
C VAL A 47 -4.04 6.13 -11.31
N PRO A 48 -4.40 6.01 -12.61
CA PRO A 48 -3.40 6.01 -13.68
C PRO A 48 -2.53 7.28 -13.72
N HIS A 49 -3.10 8.48 -13.54
CA HIS A 49 -2.30 9.71 -13.47
C HIS A 49 -1.41 9.74 -12.22
N PHE A 50 -1.92 9.29 -11.07
CA PHE A 50 -1.10 9.13 -9.87
C PHE A 50 0.09 8.19 -10.12
N LEU A 51 -0.13 7.01 -10.70
CA LEU A 51 0.96 6.08 -11.01
C LEU A 51 1.96 6.69 -12.00
N HIS A 52 1.46 7.32 -13.06
CA HIS A 52 2.31 7.96 -14.07
C HIS A 52 3.16 9.10 -13.49
N ALA A 53 2.58 9.94 -12.62
CA ALA A 53 3.29 11.02 -11.94
C ALA A 53 4.40 10.52 -11.02
N HIS A 54 4.34 9.26 -10.58
CA HIS A 54 5.37 8.60 -9.78
C HIS A 54 6.27 7.67 -10.61
N GLY A 55 6.21 7.78 -11.94
CA GLY A 55 7.09 7.07 -12.87
C GLY A 55 6.63 5.66 -13.22
N TYR A 56 5.45 5.22 -12.80
CA TYR A 56 4.92 3.88 -13.09
C TYR A 56 3.94 3.87 -14.26
N GLY A 57 3.77 2.71 -14.89
CA GLY A 57 2.87 2.55 -16.03
C GLY A 57 2.91 1.12 -16.60
N PRO A 58 2.31 0.88 -17.77
CA PRO A 58 2.28 -0.46 -18.38
C PRO A 58 3.66 -1.08 -18.63
N GLN A 59 4.69 -0.24 -18.79
CA GLN A 59 6.08 -0.62 -19.07
C GLN A 59 6.96 -0.56 -17.81
N HIS A 60 6.46 0.01 -16.70
CA HIS A 60 7.20 0.11 -15.44
C HIS A 60 6.30 -0.27 -14.27
N SER A 61 6.44 -1.51 -13.82
CA SER A 61 5.52 -2.16 -12.88
C SER A 61 5.74 -1.69 -11.44
N VAL A 62 4.75 -1.02 -10.85
CA VAL A 62 4.77 -0.64 -9.42
C VAL A 62 4.83 -1.84 -8.48
N THR A 63 4.14 -2.94 -8.82
CA THR A 63 4.15 -4.15 -7.98
C THR A 63 5.42 -4.97 -8.17
N GLY A 64 6.04 -4.95 -9.36
CA GLY A 64 7.37 -5.50 -9.58
C GLY A 64 8.43 -4.74 -8.77
N ASP A 65 8.44 -3.42 -8.88
CA ASP A 65 9.33 -2.57 -8.10
C ASP A 65 9.15 -2.75 -6.58
N ALA A 66 7.92 -2.98 -6.12
CA ALA A 66 7.67 -3.27 -4.71
C ALA A 66 8.31 -4.60 -4.27
N VAL A 67 8.37 -5.60 -5.14
CA VAL A 67 9.07 -6.87 -4.86
C VAL A 67 10.57 -6.62 -4.76
N ASP A 68 11.14 -5.90 -5.73
CA ASP A 68 12.58 -5.67 -5.83
C ASP A 68 13.12 -4.73 -4.74
N LYS A 69 12.32 -3.73 -4.34
CA LYS A 69 12.81 -2.59 -3.55
C LYS A 69 12.13 -2.43 -2.19
N ALA A 70 10.96 -3.03 -1.96
CA ALA A 70 10.12 -2.76 -0.80
C ALA A 70 9.68 -4.02 -0.01
N GLY A 71 10.32 -5.17 -0.25
CA GLY A 71 10.10 -6.40 0.51
C GLY A 71 8.76 -7.07 0.25
N TRP A 72 8.08 -6.72 -0.85
CA TRP A 72 6.99 -7.56 -1.36
C TRP A 72 7.56 -8.87 -1.92
N GLN A 73 6.70 -9.87 -2.07
CA GLN A 73 7.08 -11.17 -2.61
C GLN A 73 6.20 -11.51 -3.82
N GLU A 74 6.72 -12.38 -4.67
CA GLU A 74 6.00 -12.96 -5.79
C GLU A 74 5.77 -14.46 -5.57
N CYS A 75 4.53 -14.90 -5.75
CA CYS A 75 4.17 -16.30 -5.75
C CYS A 75 4.47 -16.92 -7.11
N VAL A 76 4.70 -18.24 -7.16
CA VAL A 76 4.96 -19.01 -8.41
C VAL A 76 3.88 -18.86 -9.49
N CYS A 77 2.67 -18.42 -9.13
CA CYS A 77 1.58 -18.13 -10.07
C CYS A 77 1.57 -16.67 -10.58
N GLY A 78 2.57 -15.86 -10.27
CA GLY A 78 2.67 -14.44 -10.63
C GLY A 78 1.94 -13.47 -9.71
N TYR A 79 1.33 -13.94 -8.61
CA TYR A 79 0.69 -13.04 -7.64
C TYR A 79 1.73 -12.30 -6.81
N ARG A 80 1.68 -10.97 -6.80
CA ARG A 80 2.59 -10.10 -6.02
C ARG A 80 1.86 -9.47 -4.85
N GLY A 81 2.50 -9.43 -3.69
CA GLY A 81 1.91 -8.86 -2.48
C GLY A 81 2.89 -8.71 -1.33
N ALA A 82 2.45 -8.00 -0.28
CA ALA A 82 3.14 -8.02 1.01
C ALA A 82 3.23 -9.47 1.55
N PRO A 83 4.22 -9.80 2.39
CA PRO A 83 4.47 -11.18 2.85
C PRO A 83 3.25 -11.87 3.48
N ASP A 84 2.44 -11.16 4.27
CA ASP A 84 1.21 -11.71 4.85
C ASP A 84 0.17 -12.08 3.78
N SER A 85 0.05 -11.26 2.73
CA SER A 85 -0.87 -11.52 1.61
C SER A 85 -0.42 -12.75 0.82
N ILE A 86 0.89 -12.89 0.60
CA ILE A 86 1.48 -14.04 -0.11
C ILE A 86 1.24 -15.33 0.68
N ARG A 87 1.53 -15.35 1.99
CA ARG A 87 1.27 -16.51 2.86
C ARG A 87 -0.20 -16.94 2.82
N ARG A 88 -1.13 -15.97 2.89
CA ARG A 88 -2.58 -16.24 2.81
C ARG A 88 -2.98 -16.77 1.44
N HIS A 89 -2.44 -16.20 0.37
CA HIS A 89 -2.65 -16.64 -1.00
C HIS A 89 -2.17 -18.09 -1.21
N GLN A 90 -0.93 -18.39 -0.83
CA GLN A 90 -0.34 -19.73 -0.92
C GLN A 90 -1.17 -20.79 -0.20
N LYS A 91 -1.61 -20.50 1.04
CA LYS A 91 -2.49 -21.40 1.80
C LYS A 91 -3.85 -21.63 1.11
N LYS A 92 -4.44 -20.58 0.53
CA LYS A 92 -5.76 -20.66 -0.13
C LYS A 92 -5.69 -21.39 -1.49
N SER A 93 -4.60 -21.18 -2.23
CA SER A 93 -4.43 -21.68 -3.59
C SER A 93 -3.63 -22.99 -3.68
N GLY A 94 -3.03 -23.46 -2.58
CA GLY A 94 -2.18 -24.66 -2.58
C GLY A 94 -0.82 -24.45 -3.25
N HIS A 95 -0.43 -23.18 -3.48
CA HIS A 95 0.86 -22.83 -4.07
C HIS A 95 1.93 -22.84 -2.97
N SER A 96 2.62 -23.95 -2.74
CA SER A 96 3.75 -24.03 -1.82
C SER A 96 5.04 -23.58 -2.53
N GLY A 97 5.64 -22.48 -2.06
CA GLY A 97 6.84 -21.91 -2.70
C GLY A 97 8.12 -22.68 -2.39
N LEU A 98 8.70 -23.29 -3.41
CA LEU A 98 10.14 -23.24 -3.65
C LEU A 98 10.28 -22.85 -5.13
N ALA A 99 10.72 -21.62 -5.38
CA ALA A 99 11.45 -21.34 -6.61
C ALA A 99 12.88 -21.84 -6.34
N GLU A 100 13.31 -22.84 -7.10
CA GLU A 100 14.71 -23.28 -7.17
C GLU A 100 15.61 -22.18 -7.77
#